data_AF-A0A381XHF4-F1
#
_entry.id   AF-A0A381XHF4-F1
#
_cell.length_a   1.000
_cell.length_b   1.000
_cell.length_c   1.000
_cell.angle_alpha   90.00
_cell.angle_beta   90.00
_cell.angle_gamma   90.00
#
_symmetry.space_group_name_H-M   'P 1'
#
loop_
_entity.id
_entity.type
_entity.pdbx_description
1 polymer ?
#
loop_
_entity_poly.entity_id
_entity_poly.type
_entity_poly.pdbx_seq_one_letter_code
_entity_poly.pdbx_strand_id
1 'polypeptide(L)'
;VSYFYKFLIISANLILFIGCSTNIPNNTFDSNKVIAIEKPEISYDPTKLPESINVLLFNMEGLKEKEFISGLSVNYYYFKKQINYSPQISFINIEEFNKSNCDLKQRYKTTLIVFLTDELWGSLDNVCLNNIFKLKTVLIDAADFPRTNQQSQVVLNLNKKEEYRSLLEHAKNNGSNNVLIIDEEETSDKTTLSKIWKELDGNVLGSYTSSSKSSQNLLSNILLIESSKERSRKLSRALSTSLESFPRRRKDIDSIILSVSLELARSLKPELEYNFGESLSVYLFPDWDNETFYLQKELDLEGIALIDLPWMLNSKATFIPELPSRRSRDFASGFDAYDIALLISNPSSSNYFKYIGMTGELVYKNGKLARKSLKAEVQKGLFKLIGY
;
A
#
# COMPACT_ATOMS: atom_id res chain seq x y z
N VAL A 1 -46.64 -48.96 -12.24
CA VAL A 1 -46.47 -47.95 -13.30
C VAL A 1 -46.66 -46.49 -12.83
N SER A 2 -47.29 -46.20 -11.68
CA SER A 2 -47.61 -44.82 -11.27
C SER A 2 -46.52 -44.06 -10.45
N TYR A 3 -45.57 -44.76 -9.80
CA TYR A 3 -44.55 -44.10 -8.95
C TYR A 3 -43.25 -43.71 -9.69
N PHE A 4 -42.88 -44.44 -10.76
CA PHE A 4 -41.64 -44.17 -11.50
C PHE A 4 -41.72 -42.89 -12.35
N TYR A 5 -42.91 -42.56 -12.88
CA TYR A 5 -43.13 -41.32 -13.63
C TYR A 5 -43.14 -40.07 -12.75
N LYS A 6 -43.57 -40.17 -11.48
CA LYS A 6 -43.52 -39.03 -10.53
C LYS A 6 -42.09 -38.69 -10.11
N PHE A 7 -41.20 -39.68 -10.00
CA PHE A 7 -39.79 -39.44 -9.69
C PHE A 7 -39.03 -38.80 -10.86
N LEU A 8 -39.38 -39.15 -12.10
CA LEU A 8 -38.79 -38.57 -13.32
C LEU A 8 -39.22 -37.12 -13.57
N ILE A 9 -40.44 -36.73 -13.17
CA ILE A 9 -40.92 -35.34 -13.31
C ILE A 9 -40.32 -34.41 -12.25
N ILE A 10 -40.00 -34.92 -11.06
CA ILE A 10 -39.33 -34.16 -10.01
C ILE A 10 -37.83 -33.98 -10.31
N SER A 11 -37.16 -35.00 -10.88
CA SER A 11 -35.76 -34.87 -11.31
C SER A 11 -35.58 -33.97 -12.55
N ALA A 12 -36.57 -33.90 -13.44
CA ALA A 12 -36.54 -33.01 -14.60
C ALA A 12 -36.79 -31.51 -14.25
N ASN A 13 -37.49 -31.22 -13.14
CA ASN A 13 -37.73 -29.83 -12.71
C ASN A 13 -36.62 -29.25 -11.82
N LEU A 14 -35.72 -30.07 -11.27
CA LEU A 14 -34.57 -29.57 -10.50
C LEU A 14 -33.39 -29.10 -11.37
N ILE A 15 -33.42 -29.39 -12.68
CA ILE A 15 -32.36 -29.03 -13.63
C ILE A 15 -32.61 -27.66 -14.30
N LEU A 16 -33.79 -27.04 -14.10
CA LEU A 16 -34.20 -25.81 -14.80
C LEU A 16 -34.18 -24.52 -13.97
N PHE A 17 -33.62 -24.50 -12.76
CA PHE A 17 -33.54 -23.29 -11.92
C PHE A 17 -32.11 -22.86 -11.52
N ILE A 18 -31.08 -23.30 -12.23
CA ILE A 18 -29.73 -22.72 -12.12
C ILE A 18 -29.47 -21.89 -13.36
N GLY A 19 -30.11 -20.73 -13.41
CA GLY A 19 -30.07 -19.79 -14.53
C GLY A 19 -30.10 -18.33 -14.06
N CYS A 20 -29.44 -18.02 -12.94
CA CYS A 20 -29.03 -16.66 -12.62
C CYS A 20 -27.51 -16.63 -12.68
N SER A 21 -26.97 -16.34 -13.86
CA SER A 21 -25.57 -15.96 -14.01
C SER A 21 -25.39 -14.61 -13.32
N THR A 22 -24.95 -14.63 -12.08
CA THR A 22 -24.23 -13.48 -11.54
C THR A 22 -22.93 -13.40 -12.32
N ASN A 23 -22.80 -12.38 -13.18
CA ASN A 23 -21.51 -11.96 -13.72
C ASN A 23 -20.70 -11.39 -12.54
N ILE A 24 -20.16 -12.26 -11.70
CA ILE A 24 -18.99 -11.94 -10.90
C ILE A 24 -17.84 -11.99 -11.92
N PRO A 25 -17.16 -10.87 -12.21
CA PRO A 25 -15.96 -10.94 -13.00
C PRO A 25 -14.95 -11.77 -12.20
N ASN A 26 -14.80 -13.04 -12.59
CA ASN A 26 -13.65 -13.84 -12.21
C ASN A 26 -12.44 -13.16 -12.84
N ASN A 27 -11.89 -12.19 -12.13
CA ASN A 27 -10.52 -11.75 -12.31
C ASN A 27 -9.63 -12.92 -11.86
N THR A 28 -9.50 -13.94 -12.71
CA THR A 28 -8.45 -14.95 -12.57
C THR A 28 -7.13 -14.25 -12.88
N PHE A 29 -6.62 -13.51 -11.91
CA PHE A 29 -5.25 -13.02 -11.93
C PHE A 29 -4.32 -14.23 -11.86
N ASP A 30 -3.44 -14.36 -12.84
CA ASP A 30 -2.43 -15.40 -12.85
C ASP A 30 -1.46 -15.15 -11.69
N SER A 31 -1.50 -16.00 -10.68
CA SER A 31 -0.60 -15.92 -9.52
C SER A 31 0.87 -16.17 -9.91
N ASN A 32 1.17 -16.64 -11.12
CA ASN A 32 2.55 -16.71 -11.63
C ASN A 32 3.02 -15.42 -12.28
N LYS A 33 2.17 -14.40 -12.40
CA LYS A 33 2.53 -13.12 -12.99
C LYS A 33 3.54 -12.39 -12.11
N VAL A 34 4.70 -12.10 -12.68
CA VAL A 34 5.72 -11.26 -12.07
C VAL A 34 5.14 -9.86 -11.90
N ILE A 35 5.26 -9.28 -10.70
CA ILE A 35 4.93 -7.87 -10.47
C ILE A 35 5.91 -7.05 -11.31
N ALA A 36 5.42 -6.35 -12.31
CA ALA A 36 6.23 -5.59 -13.25
C ALA A 36 5.86 -4.10 -13.16
N ILE A 37 6.89 -3.26 -13.13
CA ILE A 37 6.74 -1.83 -13.37
C ILE A 37 6.72 -1.63 -14.88
N GLU A 38 5.79 -0.81 -15.35
CA GLU A 38 5.60 -0.50 -16.75
C GLU A 38 6.08 0.92 -17.04
N LYS A 39 6.38 1.20 -18.32
CA LYS A 39 6.47 2.57 -18.81
C LYS A 39 5.21 2.89 -19.62
N PRO A 40 4.73 4.14 -19.57
CA PRO A 40 3.56 4.52 -20.35
C PRO A 40 3.83 4.32 -21.85
N GLU A 41 2.91 3.64 -22.55
CA GLU A 41 2.99 3.42 -24.00
C GLU A 41 2.59 4.68 -24.78
N ILE A 42 3.37 5.75 -24.60
CA ILE A 42 3.10 7.07 -25.16
C ILE A 42 4.31 7.53 -25.97
N SER A 43 4.03 8.14 -27.13
CA SER A 43 5.05 8.87 -27.88
C SER A 43 5.28 10.25 -27.24
N TYR A 44 6.51 10.49 -26.82
CA TYR A 44 6.97 11.77 -26.28
C TYR A 44 7.52 12.63 -27.42
N ASP A 45 7.11 13.89 -27.49
CA ASP A 45 7.76 14.92 -28.30
C ASP A 45 8.67 15.77 -27.41
N PRO A 46 10.01 15.56 -27.42
CA PRO A 46 10.94 16.29 -26.57
C PRO A 46 10.84 17.82 -26.71
N THR A 47 10.37 18.33 -27.86
CA THR A 47 10.24 19.78 -28.09
C THR A 47 9.06 20.40 -27.34
N LYS A 48 8.10 19.58 -26.89
CA LYS A 48 6.92 20.01 -26.11
C LYS A 48 7.08 19.79 -24.61
N LEU A 49 8.06 18.99 -24.21
CA LEU A 49 8.37 18.74 -22.81
C LEU A 49 8.96 19.98 -22.11
N PRO A 50 8.94 20.02 -20.76
CA PRO A 50 9.54 21.11 -20.01
C PRO A 50 11.02 21.31 -20.35
N GLU A 51 11.50 22.54 -20.41
CA GLU A 51 12.92 22.84 -20.57
C GLU A 51 13.62 22.90 -19.20
N SER A 52 12.86 23.22 -18.15
CA SER A 52 13.33 23.19 -16.77
C SER A 52 12.31 22.57 -15.81
N ILE A 53 12.84 21.90 -14.78
CA ILE A 53 12.08 21.27 -13.71
C ILE A 53 12.63 21.79 -12.38
N ASN A 54 11.79 22.53 -11.65
CA ASN A 54 12.09 22.91 -10.28
C ASN A 54 11.56 21.82 -9.34
N VAL A 55 12.37 21.43 -8.37
CA VAL A 55 12.01 20.42 -7.36
C VAL A 55 12.12 21.06 -5.98
N LEU A 56 10.99 21.31 -5.33
CA LEU A 56 10.94 21.88 -3.98
C LEU A 56 10.90 20.75 -2.94
N LEU A 57 11.85 20.80 -2.02
CA LEU A 57 12.08 19.82 -0.95
C LEU A 57 12.25 20.55 0.39
N PHE A 58 12.04 19.87 1.52
CA PHE A 58 12.34 20.44 2.84
C PHE A 58 13.85 20.71 2.97
N ASN A 59 14.68 19.69 2.78
CA ASN A 59 16.14 19.86 2.71
C ASN A 59 16.77 18.88 1.69
N MET A 60 18.10 18.90 1.54
CA MET A 60 18.85 18.03 0.62
C MET A 60 19.63 16.92 1.34
N GLU A 61 19.66 16.93 2.67
CA GLU A 61 20.51 16.05 3.48
C GLU A 61 19.73 14.92 4.16
N GLY A 62 18.42 15.08 4.29
CA GLY A 62 17.48 14.13 4.85
C GLY A 62 17.37 12.87 4.00
N LEU A 63 17.09 11.76 4.65
CA LEU A 63 17.07 10.46 4.00
C LEU A 63 15.92 10.37 2.98
N LYS A 64 14.71 10.80 3.38
CA LYS A 64 13.51 10.79 2.50
C LYS A 64 13.77 11.57 1.21
N GLU A 65 14.35 12.77 1.32
CA GLU A 65 14.67 13.62 0.18
C GLU A 65 15.79 13.05 -0.69
N LYS A 66 16.83 12.45 -0.10
CA LYS A 66 17.88 11.76 -0.85
C LYS A 66 17.33 10.61 -1.69
N GLU A 67 16.47 9.77 -1.11
CA GLU A 67 15.82 8.68 -1.82
C GLU A 67 14.90 9.21 -2.94
N PHE A 68 14.11 10.26 -2.65
CA PHE A 68 13.30 10.94 -3.66
C PHE A 68 14.11 11.46 -4.85
N ILE A 69 15.21 12.18 -4.57
CA ILE A 69 16.12 12.69 -5.60
C ILE A 69 16.74 11.54 -6.38
N SER A 70 17.12 10.45 -5.71
CA SER A 70 17.70 9.26 -6.35
C SER A 70 16.72 8.65 -7.36
N GLY A 71 15.46 8.43 -6.96
CA GLY A 71 14.41 7.91 -7.84
C GLY A 71 14.15 8.80 -9.05
N LEU A 72 14.02 10.11 -8.81
CA LEU A 72 13.86 11.12 -9.86
C LEU A 72 15.04 11.10 -10.84
N SER A 73 16.26 11.01 -10.32
CA SER A 73 17.50 11.01 -11.12
C SER A 73 17.61 9.77 -12.00
N VAL A 74 17.25 8.59 -11.49
CA VAL A 74 17.24 7.35 -12.28
C VAL A 74 16.29 7.50 -13.47
N ASN A 75 15.11 8.08 -13.25
CA ASN A 75 14.16 8.29 -14.34
C ASN A 75 14.64 9.37 -15.33
N TYR A 76 15.25 10.45 -14.85
CA TYR A 76 15.90 11.45 -15.70
C TYR A 76 16.91 10.82 -16.66
N TYR A 77 17.80 9.95 -16.16
CA TYR A 77 18.78 9.26 -17.01
C TYR A 77 18.15 8.26 -17.98
N TYR A 78 17.03 7.63 -17.59
CA TYR A 78 16.24 6.82 -18.50
C TYR A 78 15.79 7.65 -19.73
N PHE A 79 15.13 8.80 -19.54
CA PHE A 79 14.67 9.63 -20.66
C PHE A 79 15.82 10.27 -21.46
N LYS A 80 16.92 10.63 -20.78
CA LYS A 80 18.14 11.10 -21.46
C LYS A 80 18.67 10.05 -22.44
N LYS A 81 18.65 8.78 -22.07
CA LYS A 81 19.11 7.68 -22.92
C LYS A 81 18.10 7.33 -24.02
N GLN A 82 16.81 7.28 -23.70
CA GLN A 82 15.78 6.75 -24.62
C GLN A 82 15.35 7.77 -25.69
N ILE A 83 15.22 9.04 -25.34
CA ILE A 83 14.68 10.08 -26.25
C ILE A 83 15.57 11.33 -26.33
N ASN A 84 16.80 11.25 -25.81
CA ASN A 84 17.75 12.38 -25.76
C ASN A 84 17.16 13.64 -25.12
N TYR A 85 16.31 13.48 -24.10
CA TYR A 85 15.68 14.58 -23.37
C TYR A 85 16.41 14.82 -22.05
N SER A 86 16.89 16.05 -21.84
CA SER A 86 17.68 16.44 -20.67
C SER A 86 17.34 17.87 -20.21
N PRO A 87 16.26 18.07 -19.45
CA PRO A 87 15.89 19.39 -18.93
C PRO A 87 16.88 19.86 -17.85
N GLN A 88 16.93 21.17 -17.63
CA GLN A 88 17.63 21.71 -16.46
C GLN A 88 16.83 21.38 -15.19
N ILE A 89 17.44 20.66 -14.24
CA ILE A 89 16.83 20.37 -12.94
C ILE A 89 17.44 21.28 -11.88
N SER A 90 16.58 21.97 -11.14
CA SER A 90 16.96 22.82 -10.01
C SER A 90 16.28 22.34 -8.75
N PHE A 91 17.08 21.87 -7.79
CA PHE A 91 16.59 21.52 -6.45
C PHE A 91 16.58 22.76 -5.58
N ILE A 92 15.43 23.04 -4.98
CA ILE A 92 15.17 24.23 -4.19
C ILE A 92 14.90 23.75 -2.77
N ASN A 93 15.73 24.17 -1.82
CA ASN A 93 15.47 23.92 -0.40
C ASN A 93 14.50 24.96 0.17
N ILE A 94 13.86 24.64 1.28
CA ILE A 94 12.87 25.56 1.88
C ILE A 94 13.50 26.89 2.31
N GLU A 95 14.74 26.89 2.81
CA GLU A 95 15.37 28.10 3.31
C GLU A 95 15.57 29.15 2.21
N GLU A 96 16.03 28.73 1.03
CA GLU A 96 16.16 29.59 -0.15
C GLU A 96 14.79 30.03 -0.65
N PHE A 97 13.82 29.11 -0.66
CA PHE A 97 12.47 29.40 -1.09
C PHE A 97 11.80 30.48 -0.23
N ASN A 98 11.90 30.36 1.10
CA ASN A 98 11.38 31.35 2.04
C ASN A 98 12.11 32.70 1.92
N LYS A 99 13.43 32.71 1.73
CA LYS A 99 14.21 33.95 1.49
C LYS A 99 13.77 34.70 0.23
N SER A 100 13.23 33.99 -0.76
CA SER A 100 12.71 34.57 -2.00
C SER A 100 11.25 35.07 -1.91
N ASN A 101 10.67 35.16 -0.70
CA ASN A 101 9.24 35.39 -0.48
C ASN A 101 8.36 34.38 -1.24
N CYS A 102 8.84 33.14 -1.39
CA CYS A 102 8.14 32.07 -2.05
C CYS A 102 7.75 32.40 -3.50
N ASP A 103 8.58 33.20 -4.19
CA ASP A 103 8.43 33.52 -5.60
C ASP A 103 9.22 32.52 -6.46
N LEU A 104 8.51 31.62 -7.14
CA LEU A 104 9.09 30.82 -8.21
C LEU A 104 8.80 31.53 -9.52
N LYS A 105 9.85 32.08 -10.14
CA LYS A 105 9.79 32.60 -11.50
C LYS A 105 9.47 31.45 -12.48
N GLN A 106 8.19 31.17 -12.69
CA GLN A 106 7.75 30.22 -13.72
C GLN A 106 7.92 30.86 -15.08
N ARG A 107 8.88 30.34 -15.86
CA ARG A 107 9.08 30.70 -17.25
C ARG A 107 8.27 29.77 -18.14
N TYR A 108 8.15 30.13 -19.42
CA TYR A 108 7.60 29.24 -20.44
C TYR A 108 8.31 27.88 -20.40
N LYS A 109 7.53 26.78 -20.44
CA LYS A 109 8.01 25.39 -20.32
C LYS A 109 8.79 25.06 -19.03
N THR A 110 8.50 25.73 -17.93
CA THR A 110 8.93 25.28 -16.59
C THR A 110 7.82 24.49 -15.91
N THR A 111 8.18 23.38 -15.26
CA THR A 111 7.27 22.67 -14.34
C THR A 111 7.84 22.67 -12.92
N LEU A 112 6.95 22.50 -11.94
CA LEU A 112 7.29 22.38 -10.53
C LEU A 112 6.89 21.00 -10.02
N ILE A 113 7.80 20.35 -9.30
CA ILE A 113 7.55 19.17 -8.49
C ILE A 113 7.73 19.59 -7.03
N VAL A 114 6.78 19.23 -6.16
CA VAL A 114 6.88 19.50 -4.72
C VAL A 114 6.77 18.18 -3.99
N PHE A 115 7.79 17.83 -3.20
CA PHE A 115 7.74 16.69 -2.29
C PHE A 115 7.26 17.19 -0.92
N LEU A 116 5.95 17.09 -0.69
CA LEU A 116 5.31 17.64 0.49
C LEU A 116 5.35 16.61 1.62
N THR A 117 6.37 16.72 2.47
CA THR A 117 6.51 15.98 3.73
C THR A 117 5.94 16.79 4.90
N ASP A 118 5.83 16.18 6.09
CA ASP A 118 5.40 16.86 7.31
C ASP A 118 6.33 18.03 7.67
N GLU A 119 7.64 17.85 7.48
CA GLU A 119 8.64 18.89 7.73
C GLU A 119 8.49 20.05 6.74
N LEU A 120 8.30 19.76 5.44
CA LEU A 120 8.07 20.80 4.45
C LEU A 120 6.77 21.56 4.76
N TRP A 121 5.68 20.84 5.02
CA TRP A 121 4.40 21.44 5.36
C TRP A 121 4.49 22.34 6.59
N GLY A 122 5.13 21.88 7.67
CA GLY A 122 5.30 22.64 8.91
C GLY A 122 6.16 23.90 8.75
N SER A 123 6.99 23.96 7.71
CA SER A 123 7.88 25.09 7.41
C SER A 123 7.30 26.15 6.47
N LEU A 124 6.18 25.85 5.80
CA LEU A 124 5.53 26.72 4.83
C LEU A 124 4.44 27.56 5.49
N ASP A 125 4.48 28.87 5.29
CA ASP A 125 3.38 29.74 5.71
C ASP A 125 2.21 29.71 4.69
N ASN A 126 1.08 30.33 5.07
CA ASN A 126 -0.08 30.40 4.19
C ASN A 126 0.19 31.15 2.88
N VAL A 127 1.14 32.09 2.84
CA VAL A 127 1.47 32.85 1.62
C VAL A 127 2.18 31.93 0.64
N CYS A 128 3.19 31.19 1.10
CA CYS A 128 3.95 30.23 0.33
C CYS A 128 3.09 29.10 -0.19
N LEU A 129 2.23 28.51 0.66
CA LEU A 129 1.26 27.49 0.24
C LEU A 129 0.35 28.00 -0.87
N ASN A 130 -0.21 29.21 -0.72
CA ASN A 130 -1.05 29.81 -1.75
C ASN A 130 -0.30 30.08 -3.05
N ASN A 131 0.98 30.46 -2.98
CA ASN A 131 1.81 30.67 -4.16
C ASN A 131 2.05 29.34 -4.89
N ILE A 132 2.53 28.30 -4.18
CA ILE A 132 2.73 26.95 -4.75
C ILE A 132 1.45 26.44 -5.41
N PHE A 133 0.31 26.65 -4.76
CA PHE A 133 -0.96 26.11 -5.22
C PHE A 133 -1.54 26.80 -6.46
N LYS A 134 -1.10 28.02 -6.80
CA LYS A 134 -1.45 28.71 -8.04
C LYS A 134 -0.67 28.21 -9.25
N LEU A 135 0.48 27.56 -9.02
CA LEU A 135 1.37 27.11 -10.07
C LEU A 135 0.90 25.78 -10.66
N LYS A 136 1.28 25.51 -11.93
CA LYS A 136 1.15 24.17 -12.50
C LYS A 136 2.19 23.28 -11.83
N THR A 137 1.71 22.39 -10.96
CA THR A 137 2.56 21.65 -10.02
C THR A 137 2.20 20.18 -9.99
N VAL A 138 3.21 19.31 -9.96
CA VAL A 138 3.08 17.92 -9.52
C VAL A 138 3.36 17.91 -8.02
N LEU A 139 2.31 17.64 -7.25
CA LEU A 139 2.40 17.61 -5.79
C LEU A 139 2.46 16.16 -5.34
N ILE A 140 3.51 15.80 -4.61
CA ILE A 140 3.63 14.49 -3.95
C ILE A 140 3.20 14.70 -2.51
N ASP A 141 1.99 14.26 -2.19
CA ASP A 141 1.36 14.45 -0.89
C ASP A 141 1.61 13.21 -0.01
N ALA A 142 2.55 13.34 0.93
CA ALA A 142 2.97 12.23 1.78
C ALA A 142 2.02 11.95 2.96
N ALA A 143 1.17 12.90 3.36
CA ALA A 143 0.41 12.82 4.61
C ALA A 143 -1.06 13.29 4.52
N ASP A 144 -1.61 13.45 3.31
CA ASP A 144 -2.99 13.90 3.06
C ASP A 144 -3.27 15.32 3.59
N PHE A 145 -2.40 16.27 3.25
CA PHE A 145 -2.48 17.62 3.80
C PHE A 145 -3.77 18.36 3.37
N PRO A 146 -4.38 19.17 4.28
CA PRO A 146 -5.60 19.90 3.97
C PRO A 146 -5.34 21.00 2.93
N ARG A 147 -6.38 21.36 2.14
CA ARG A 147 -6.38 22.41 1.10
C ARG A 147 -5.75 22.05 -0.25
N THR A 148 -5.59 20.78 -0.58
CA THR A 148 -5.29 20.33 -1.95
C THR A 148 -6.53 20.48 -2.85
N ASN A 149 -6.79 21.71 -3.36
CA ASN A 149 -7.93 21.96 -4.25
C ASN A 149 -7.52 21.92 -5.74
N GLN A 150 -8.27 21.14 -6.52
CA GLN A 150 -7.83 20.33 -7.67
C GLN A 150 -8.16 20.94 -9.05
N GLN A 151 -7.50 22.04 -9.43
CA GLN A 151 -7.58 22.55 -10.81
C GLN A 151 -6.23 22.85 -11.45
N SER A 152 -5.26 23.38 -10.70
CA SER A 152 -3.90 23.71 -11.16
C SER A 152 -2.86 22.63 -10.85
N GLN A 153 -3.18 21.69 -9.97
CA GLN A 153 -2.23 20.71 -9.43
C GLN A 153 -2.61 19.29 -9.83
N VAL A 154 -1.58 18.48 -10.11
CA VAL A 154 -1.71 17.03 -10.23
C VAL A 154 -1.11 16.42 -8.97
N VAL A 155 -1.95 15.82 -8.13
CA VAL A 155 -1.57 15.32 -6.81
C VAL A 155 -1.35 13.81 -6.87
N LEU A 156 -0.14 13.35 -6.56
CA LEU A 156 0.16 11.95 -6.24
C LEU A 156 0.00 11.78 -4.72
N ASN A 157 -1.12 11.21 -4.29
CA ASN A 157 -1.40 11.02 -2.87
C ASN A 157 -0.84 9.67 -2.40
N LEU A 158 0.00 9.71 -1.36
CA LEU A 158 0.63 8.56 -0.72
C LEU A 158 0.02 8.26 0.66
N ASN A 159 -1.15 8.84 0.99
CA ASN A 159 -1.87 8.49 2.21
C ASN A 159 -2.22 7.00 2.25
N LYS A 160 -2.30 6.44 3.46
CA LYS A 160 -2.61 5.02 3.71
C LYS A 160 -4.11 4.70 3.82
N LYS A 161 -5.00 5.70 3.80
CA LYS A 161 -6.41 5.51 4.12
C LYS A 161 -7.14 4.69 3.05
N GLU A 162 -6.82 4.94 1.79
CA GLU A 162 -7.35 4.16 0.67
C GLU A 162 -6.78 2.73 0.68
N GLU A 163 -5.53 2.54 1.12
CA GLU A 163 -4.90 1.24 1.31
C GLU A 163 -5.62 0.42 2.38
N TYR A 164 -5.89 1.06 3.53
CA TYR A 164 -6.64 0.44 4.63
C TYR A 164 -7.97 -0.08 4.13
N ARG A 165 -8.73 0.76 3.43
CA ARG A 165 -10.01 0.35 2.89
C ARG A 165 -9.86 -0.78 1.86
N SER A 166 -8.92 -0.66 0.93
CA SER A 166 -8.70 -1.63 -0.16
C SER A 166 -8.35 -3.04 0.34
N LEU A 167 -7.42 -3.16 1.31
CA LEU A 167 -7.05 -4.47 1.86
C LEU A 167 -8.12 -5.01 2.82
N LEU A 168 -8.80 -4.17 3.59
CA LEU A 168 -9.90 -4.61 4.45
C LEU A 168 -11.13 -5.06 3.65
N GLU A 169 -11.46 -4.41 2.54
CA GLU A 169 -12.50 -4.89 1.62
C GLU A 169 -12.12 -6.27 1.05
N HIS A 170 -10.85 -6.48 0.71
CA HIS A 170 -10.35 -7.80 0.32
C HIS A 170 -10.50 -8.84 1.45
N ALA A 171 -10.15 -8.48 2.69
CA ALA A 171 -10.33 -9.36 3.84
C ALA A 171 -11.80 -9.76 4.06
N LYS A 172 -12.71 -8.79 4.00
CA LYS A 172 -14.15 -9.02 4.14
C LYS A 172 -14.68 -9.96 3.07
N ASN A 173 -14.29 -9.75 1.82
CA ASN A 173 -14.68 -10.59 0.69
C ASN A 173 -14.14 -12.03 0.79
N ASN A 174 -13.04 -12.24 1.53
CA ASN A 174 -12.46 -13.55 1.80
C ASN A 174 -13.01 -14.23 3.08
N GLY A 175 -14.08 -13.70 3.66
CA GLY A 175 -14.82 -14.34 4.76
C GLY A 175 -14.40 -13.91 6.16
N SER A 176 -13.46 -12.97 6.31
CA SER A 176 -13.13 -12.38 7.61
C SER A 176 -14.31 -11.58 8.17
N ASN A 177 -14.75 -11.89 9.39
CA ASN A 177 -15.82 -11.14 10.05
C ASN A 177 -15.41 -10.62 11.43
N ASN A 178 -14.84 -11.50 12.26
CA ASN A 178 -14.40 -11.19 13.62
C ASN A 178 -12.88 -11.07 13.65
N VAL A 179 -12.37 -9.86 13.92
CA VAL A 179 -10.94 -9.56 13.84
C VAL A 179 -10.35 -9.12 15.17
N LEU A 180 -9.07 -9.42 15.34
CA LEU A 180 -8.20 -8.69 16.26
C LEU A 180 -7.34 -7.71 15.46
N ILE A 181 -7.09 -6.52 16.04
CA ILE A 181 -6.22 -5.52 15.45
C ILE A 181 -4.99 -5.35 16.35
N ILE A 182 -3.80 -5.34 15.78
CA ILE A 182 -2.54 -5.07 16.48
C ILE A 182 -1.83 -3.96 15.72
N ASP A 183 -1.55 -2.84 16.40
CA ASP A 183 -0.69 -1.77 15.90
C ASP A 183 0.58 -1.62 16.73
N GLU A 184 1.44 -0.68 16.34
CA GLU A 184 2.59 -0.21 17.12
C GLU A 184 2.36 1.24 17.57
N GLU A 185 3.17 1.72 18.52
CA GLU A 185 3.07 3.10 18.99
C GLU A 185 3.37 4.09 17.87
N GLU A 186 4.29 3.73 16.97
CA GLU A 186 4.71 4.48 15.80
C GLU A 186 3.60 4.59 14.74
N THR A 187 2.86 3.51 14.50
CA THR A 187 1.78 3.49 13.49
C THR A 187 0.46 4.06 14.01
N SER A 188 0.07 3.72 15.25
CA SER A 188 -1.12 4.24 15.93
C SER A 188 -2.44 4.10 15.15
N ASP A 189 -2.53 3.10 14.27
CA ASP A 189 -3.62 2.96 13.30
C ASP A 189 -4.87 2.24 13.81
N LYS A 190 -4.82 1.60 14.99
CA LYS A 190 -5.90 0.70 15.45
C LYS A 190 -7.27 1.38 15.47
N THR A 191 -7.33 2.68 15.74
CA THR A 191 -8.58 3.44 15.82
C THR A 191 -9.20 3.63 14.44
N THR A 192 -8.40 4.04 13.45
CA THR A 192 -8.78 4.19 12.06
C THR A 192 -9.17 2.84 11.44
N LEU A 193 -8.35 1.81 11.63
CA LEU A 193 -8.65 0.45 11.15
C LEU A 193 -9.93 -0.11 11.78
N SER A 194 -10.13 0.08 13.09
CA SER A 194 -11.36 -0.34 13.77
C SER A 194 -12.59 0.35 13.19
N LYS A 195 -12.48 1.63 12.85
CA LYS A 195 -13.57 2.40 12.24
C LYS A 195 -13.90 1.86 10.85
N ILE A 196 -12.90 1.71 9.98
CA ILE A 196 -13.09 1.19 8.62
C ILE A 196 -13.68 -0.22 8.66
N TRP A 197 -13.18 -1.09 9.55
CA TRP A 197 -13.69 -2.46 9.66
C TRP A 197 -15.17 -2.51 10.07
N LYS A 198 -15.59 -1.65 11.01
CA LYS A 198 -17.00 -1.53 11.40
C LYS A 198 -17.88 -0.97 10.28
N GLU A 199 -17.36 -0.05 9.47
CA GLU A 199 -18.05 0.46 8.26
C GLU A 199 -18.23 -0.62 7.19
N LEU A 200 -17.38 -1.65 7.19
CA LEU A 200 -17.48 -2.84 6.34
C LEU A 200 -18.30 -3.97 7.01
N ASP A 201 -19.16 -3.64 7.97
CA ASP A 201 -19.99 -4.58 8.75
C ASP A 201 -19.18 -5.69 9.46
N GLY A 202 -17.94 -5.39 9.83
CA GLY A 202 -17.04 -6.29 10.55
C GLY A 202 -17.06 -6.07 12.07
N ASN A 203 -16.77 -7.12 12.83
CA ASN A 203 -16.68 -7.09 14.28
C ASN A 203 -15.22 -7.01 14.73
N VAL A 204 -14.89 -6.03 15.58
CA VAL A 204 -13.58 -5.93 16.24
C VAL A 204 -13.70 -6.55 17.64
N LEU A 205 -13.10 -7.72 17.85
CA LEU A 205 -13.12 -8.42 19.15
C LEU A 205 -12.09 -7.89 20.14
N GLY A 206 -11.06 -7.19 19.64
CA GLY A 206 -10.02 -6.57 20.43
C GLY A 206 -9.05 -5.79 19.57
N SER A 207 -8.48 -4.72 20.14
CA SER A 207 -7.43 -3.92 19.52
C SER A 207 -6.30 -3.70 20.52
N TYR A 208 -5.06 -3.95 20.11
CA TYR A 208 -3.89 -3.93 20.97
C TYR A 208 -2.78 -3.12 20.32
N THR A 209 -1.91 -2.56 21.16
CA THR A 209 -0.68 -1.91 20.71
C THR A 209 0.49 -2.74 21.23
N SER A 210 1.34 -3.20 20.32
CA SER A 210 2.59 -3.86 20.67
C SER A 210 3.59 -2.80 21.10
N SER A 211 4.26 -3.01 22.23
CA SER A 211 5.40 -2.21 22.65
C SER A 211 6.59 -3.13 22.90
N SER A 212 7.81 -2.64 22.69
CA SER A 212 9.07 -3.39 22.80
C SER A 212 9.28 -4.15 24.13
N LYS A 213 8.52 -3.81 25.18
CA LYS A 213 8.57 -4.45 26.52
C LYS A 213 7.42 -5.43 26.80
N SER A 214 6.39 -5.52 25.95
CA SER A 214 5.15 -6.27 26.23
C SER A 214 4.90 -7.49 25.33
N SER A 215 5.78 -7.76 24.36
CA SER A 215 5.51 -8.70 23.27
C SER A 215 5.58 -10.18 23.64
N GLN A 216 6.37 -10.59 24.65
CA GLN A 216 6.65 -12.02 24.92
C GLN A 216 5.43 -12.89 25.26
N ASN A 217 4.27 -12.29 25.55
CA ASN A 217 3.03 -13.04 25.80
C ASN A 217 1.79 -12.39 25.18
N LEU A 218 1.94 -11.40 24.29
CA LEU A 218 0.80 -10.69 23.74
C LEU A 218 -0.14 -11.67 23.02
N LEU A 219 0.39 -12.46 22.09
CA LEU A 219 -0.41 -13.39 21.30
C LEU A 219 -1.02 -14.52 22.15
N SER A 220 -0.26 -15.08 23.09
CA SER A 220 -0.77 -16.15 23.96
C SER A 220 -1.94 -15.67 24.84
N ASN A 221 -1.87 -14.41 25.30
CA ASN A 221 -2.91 -13.78 26.10
C ASN A 221 -4.16 -13.47 25.26
N ILE A 222 -4.03 -12.79 24.12
CA ILE A 222 -5.20 -12.38 23.31
C ILE A 222 -5.92 -13.59 22.69
N LEU A 223 -5.20 -14.68 22.42
CA LEU A 223 -5.74 -15.95 21.91
C LEU A 223 -6.27 -16.87 23.03
N LEU A 224 -6.12 -16.46 24.30
CA LEU A 224 -6.57 -17.18 25.51
C LEU A 224 -5.96 -18.59 25.66
N ILE A 225 -4.72 -18.77 25.23
CA ILE A 225 -4.03 -20.07 25.27
C ILE A 225 -3.81 -20.52 26.72
N GLU A 226 -3.38 -19.60 27.59
CA GLU A 226 -3.13 -19.94 28.99
C GLU A 226 -4.43 -20.31 29.72
N SER A 227 -5.54 -19.64 29.43
CA SER A 227 -6.85 -20.01 29.95
C SER A 227 -7.30 -21.41 29.51
N SER A 228 -6.91 -21.86 28.31
CA SER A 228 -7.15 -23.25 27.86
C SER A 228 -6.34 -24.25 28.69
N LYS A 229 -5.05 -23.96 28.93
CA LYS A 229 -4.18 -24.81 29.75
C LYS A 229 -4.66 -24.91 31.19
N GLU A 230 -5.03 -23.78 31.79
CA GLU A 230 -5.56 -23.75 33.16
C GLU A 230 -6.83 -24.57 33.32
N ARG A 231 -7.74 -24.48 32.34
CA ARG A 231 -9.01 -25.24 32.35
C ARG A 231 -8.75 -26.73 32.32
N SER A 232 -7.82 -27.18 31.47
CA SER A 232 -7.40 -28.58 31.42
C SER A 232 -6.85 -29.05 32.76
N ARG A 233 -5.95 -28.26 33.37
CA ARG A 233 -5.35 -28.57 34.67
C ARG A 233 -6.39 -28.64 35.79
N LYS A 234 -7.36 -27.72 35.80
CA LYS A 234 -8.48 -27.71 36.75
C LYS A 234 -9.34 -28.97 36.58
N LEU A 235 -9.62 -29.37 35.34
CA LEU A 235 -10.43 -30.55 35.04
C LEU A 235 -9.70 -31.86 35.44
N SER A 236 -8.42 -31.99 35.12
CA SER A 236 -7.60 -33.15 35.50
C SER A 236 -7.56 -33.33 37.02
N ARG A 237 -7.43 -32.23 37.78
CA ARG A 237 -7.50 -32.25 39.25
C ARG A 237 -8.88 -32.64 39.77
N ALA A 238 -9.94 -32.10 39.18
CA ALA A 238 -11.31 -32.39 39.60
C ALA A 238 -11.69 -33.87 39.37
N LEU A 239 -11.15 -34.47 38.31
CA LEU A 239 -11.38 -35.88 37.96
C LEU A 239 -10.35 -36.84 38.55
N SER A 240 -9.34 -36.35 39.27
CA SER A 240 -8.20 -37.14 39.79
C SER A 240 -7.56 -38.07 38.74
N THR A 241 -7.54 -37.64 37.49
CA THR A 241 -7.05 -38.44 36.35
C THR A 241 -6.21 -37.57 35.44
N SER A 242 -5.14 -38.15 34.88
CA SER A 242 -4.35 -37.46 33.85
C SER A 242 -5.22 -37.31 32.60
N LEU A 243 -5.36 -36.08 32.12
CA LEU A 243 -6.04 -35.79 30.87
C LEU A 243 -5.01 -35.41 29.82
N GLU A 244 -4.96 -36.18 28.73
CA GLU A 244 -4.29 -35.73 27.52
C GLU A 244 -5.11 -34.57 26.92
N SER A 245 -4.52 -33.38 26.92
CA SER A 245 -5.18 -32.17 26.46
C SER A 245 -4.20 -31.28 25.74
N PHE A 246 -4.59 -30.89 24.52
CA PHE A 246 -3.83 -29.96 23.70
C PHE A 246 -4.37 -28.54 23.94
N PRO A 247 -3.50 -27.53 24.14
CA PRO A 247 -3.93 -26.14 24.20
C PRO A 247 -4.67 -25.75 22.92
N ARG A 248 -5.70 -24.91 23.05
CA ARG A 248 -6.49 -24.41 21.92
C ARG A 248 -6.72 -22.93 22.07
N ARG A 249 -6.65 -22.19 20.96
CA ARG A 249 -7.13 -20.81 20.89
C ARG A 249 -8.64 -20.72 20.96
N ARG A 250 -9.13 -19.52 21.27
CA ARG A 250 -10.53 -19.15 21.03
C ARG A 250 -10.87 -19.21 19.53
N LYS A 251 -12.08 -19.68 19.21
CA LYS A 251 -12.54 -19.99 17.83
C LYS A 251 -13.41 -18.91 17.19
N ASP A 252 -13.74 -17.88 17.94
CA ASP A 252 -14.56 -16.76 17.50
C ASP A 252 -13.78 -15.71 16.70
N ILE A 253 -12.46 -15.83 16.59
CA ILE A 253 -11.60 -15.00 15.75
C ILE A 253 -11.39 -15.69 14.41
N ASP A 254 -11.59 -14.92 13.33
CA ASP A 254 -11.39 -15.34 11.95
C ASP A 254 -10.05 -14.83 11.41
N SER A 255 -9.62 -13.63 11.80
CA SER A 255 -8.44 -12.99 11.22
C SER A 255 -7.76 -11.99 12.16
N ILE A 256 -6.50 -11.68 11.83
CA ILE A 256 -5.71 -10.65 12.51
C ILE A 256 -5.33 -9.58 11.49
N ILE A 257 -5.52 -8.32 11.88
CA ILE A 257 -5.07 -7.16 11.13
C ILE A 257 -3.87 -6.58 11.88
N LEU A 258 -2.74 -6.43 11.19
CA LEU A 258 -1.50 -5.88 11.71
C LEU A 258 -1.25 -4.51 11.06
N SER A 259 -0.97 -3.48 11.86
CA SER A 259 -0.35 -2.24 11.38
C SER A 259 0.98 -2.02 12.09
N VAL A 260 2.04 -2.63 11.57
CA VAL A 260 3.32 -2.77 12.26
C VAL A 260 4.49 -2.72 11.27
N SER A 261 5.68 -2.46 11.78
CA SER A 261 6.96 -2.61 11.10
C SER A 261 7.15 -4.03 10.54
N LEU A 262 7.94 -4.16 9.48
CA LEU A 262 8.22 -5.46 8.89
C LEU A 262 8.96 -6.39 9.86
N GLU A 263 9.81 -5.84 10.70
CA GLU A 263 10.56 -6.54 11.75
C GLU A 263 9.59 -7.19 12.74
N LEU A 264 8.62 -6.42 13.23
CA LEU A 264 7.63 -6.95 14.13
C LEU A 264 6.71 -7.95 13.43
N ALA A 265 6.30 -7.69 12.19
CA ALA A 265 5.48 -8.64 11.41
C ALA A 265 6.19 -10.00 11.24
N ARG A 266 7.49 -9.99 10.93
CA ARG A 266 8.34 -11.20 10.81
C ARG A 266 8.47 -11.95 12.13
N SER A 267 8.32 -11.29 13.28
CA SER A 267 8.26 -11.96 14.59
C SER A 267 6.86 -12.45 14.93
N LEU A 268 5.83 -11.63 14.71
CA LEU A 268 4.46 -11.93 15.13
C LEU A 268 3.85 -13.10 14.36
N LYS A 269 4.17 -13.26 13.08
CA LYS A 269 3.58 -14.33 12.26
C LYS A 269 4.03 -15.74 12.69
N PRO A 270 5.33 -16.03 12.87
CA PRO A 270 5.77 -17.30 13.45
C PRO A 270 5.26 -17.52 14.89
N GLU A 271 5.22 -16.47 15.71
CA GLU A 271 4.69 -16.57 17.08
C GLU A 271 3.19 -16.88 17.08
N LEU A 272 2.42 -16.32 16.14
CA LEU A 272 1.01 -16.59 15.96
C LEU A 272 0.77 -18.07 15.62
N GLU A 273 1.56 -18.62 14.70
CA GLU A 273 1.49 -20.03 14.35
C GLU A 273 1.82 -20.93 15.54
N TYR A 274 2.89 -20.60 16.28
CA TYR A 274 3.24 -21.30 17.51
C TYR A 274 2.11 -21.29 18.57
N ASN A 275 1.28 -20.24 18.57
CA ASN A 275 0.10 -20.12 19.44
C ASN A 275 -1.20 -20.64 18.80
N PHE A 276 -1.12 -21.64 17.91
CA PHE A 276 -2.26 -22.31 17.27
C PHE A 276 -3.13 -21.39 16.40
N GLY A 277 -2.49 -20.35 15.84
CA GLY A 277 -3.09 -19.36 14.96
C GLY A 277 -2.93 -19.67 13.47
N GLU A 278 -2.50 -20.87 13.08
CA GLU A 278 -2.16 -21.21 11.69
C GLU A 278 -3.36 -21.11 10.73
N SER A 279 -4.56 -21.22 11.27
CA SER A 279 -5.83 -21.11 10.53
C SER A 279 -6.36 -19.68 10.40
N LEU A 280 -5.73 -18.70 11.07
CA LEU A 280 -6.14 -17.31 11.01
C LEU A 280 -5.54 -16.63 9.78
N SER A 281 -6.38 -15.96 8.98
CA SER A 281 -5.88 -15.06 7.95
C SER A 281 -5.22 -13.85 8.59
N VAL A 282 -4.11 -13.40 8.02
CA VAL A 282 -3.35 -12.25 8.52
C VAL A 282 -3.24 -11.20 7.43
N TYR A 283 -3.66 -9.99 7.76
CA TYR A 283 -3.62 -8.83 6.87
C TYR A 283 -2.63 -7.80 7.43
N LEU A 284 -1.65 -7.40 6.63
CA LEU A 284 -0.57 -6.52 7.06
C LEU A 284 -0.62 -5.16 6.34
N PHE A 285 -0.65 -4.11 7.14
CA PHE A 285 -0.32 -2.75 6.78
C PHE A 285 1.09 -2.45 7.32
N PRO A 286 2.11 -2.44 6.45
CA PRO A 286 3.46 -2.16 6.89
C PRO A 286 3.57 -0.71 7.37
N ASP A 287 4.43 -0.47 8.36
CA ASP A 287 4.83 0.90 8.68
C ASP A 287 5.58 1.53 7.49
N TRP A 288 5.16 2.72 7.08
CA TRP A 288 5.76 3.44 5.96
C TRP A 288 6.84 4.43 6.41
N ASP A 289 6.86 4.79 7.70
CA ASP A 289 7.84 5.70 8.27
C ASP A 289 9.10 4.98 8.76
N ASN A 290 9.04 3.64 8.83
CA ASN A 290 10.19 2.80 9.12
C ASN A 290 11.05 2.57 7.87
N GLU A 291 12.38 2.57 8.05
CA GLU A 291 13.39 2.40 6.98
C GLU A 291 13.56 0.94 6.52
N THR A 292 12.58 0.09 6.76
CA THR A 292 12.72 -1.34 6.61
C THR A 292 12.24 -1.83 5.26
N PHE A 293 12.98 -2.79 4.71
CA PHE A 293 12.80 -3.26 3.34
C PHE A 293 12.39 -4.73 3.33
N TYR A 294 11.70 -5.12 2.26
CA TYR A 294 11.37 -6.52 2.05
C TYR A 294 12.61 -7.31 1.57
N LEU A 295 12.80 -8.49 2.13
CA LEU A 295 13.77 -9.47 1.68
C LEU A 295 13.37 -10.02 0.31
N GLN A 296 14.33 -10.57 -0.42
CA GLN A 296 14.02 -11.22 -1.70
C GLN A 296 13.15 -12.48 -1.53
N LYS A 297 13.18 -13.09 -0.34
CA LYS A 297 12.27 -14.15 0.08
C LYS A 297 11.77 -13.86 1.49
N GLU A 298 10.48 -13.65 1.64
CA GLU A 298 9.80 -13.35 2.92
C GLU A 298 9.19 -14.62 3.55
N LEU A 299 10.03 -15.55 3.98
CA LEU A 299 9.54 -16.83 4.53
C LEU A 299 8.77 -16.65 5.85
N ASP A 300 9.16 -15.68 6.68
CA ASP A 300 8.51 -15.40 7.96
C ASP A 300 7.14 -14.71 7.80
N LEU A 301 6.83 -14.21 6.61
CA LEU A 301 5.54 -13.59 6.29
C LEU A 301 4.62 -14.52 5.48
N GLU A 302 4.91 -15.82 5.40
CA GLU A 302 4.14 -16.78 4.59
C GLU A 302 2.63 -16.75 4.91
N GLY A 303 1.80 -16.66 3.86
CA GLY A 303 0.35 -16.60 3.96
C GLY A 303 -0.21 -15.26 4.43
N ILE A 304 0.62 -14.23 4.63
CA ILE A 304 0.14 -12.87 4.89
C ILE A 304 -0.33 -12.24 3.59
N ALA A 305 -1.53 -11.66 3.62
CA ALA A 305 -1.98 -10.70 2.61
C ALA A 305 -1.60 -9.29 3.06
N LEU A 306 -0.97 -8.51 2.19
CA LEU A 306 -0.49 -7.16 2.50
C LEU A 306 -0.80 -6.20 1.37
N ILE A 307 -0.62 -4.91 1.63
CA ILE A 307 -0.75 -3.85 0.63
C ILE A 307 0.43 -2.88 0.72
N ASP A 308 1.04 -2.59 -0.41
CA ASP A 308 2.18 -1.67 -0.49
C ASP A 308 2.39 -1.14 -1.92
N LEU A 309 3.36 -0.25 -2.12
CA LEU A 309 3.78 0.16 -3.45
C LEU A 309 4.34 -1.05 -4.23
N PRO A 310 4.03 -1.21 -5.53
CA PRO A 310 4.62 -2.26 -6.37
C PRO A 310 6.14 -2.31 -6.27
N TRP A 311 6.78 -1.14 -6.15
CA TRP A 311 8.22 -1.06 -5.98
C TRP A 311 8.69 -1.79 -4.72
N MET A 312 8.00 -1.71 -3.59
CA MET A 312 8.44 -2.40 -2.37
C MET A 312 8.36 -3.93 -2.51
N LEU A 313 7.42 -4.43 -3.31
CA LEU A 313 7.10 -5.87 -3.42
C LEU A 313 7.94 -6.63 -4.45
N ASN A 314 9.25 -6.36 -4.48
CA ASN A 314 10.21 -7.03 -5.38
C ASN A 314 9.83 -7.03 -6.87
N SER A 315 9.06 -6.04 -7.33
CA SER A 315 8.74 -5.85 -8.74
C SER A 315 9.97 -5.71 -9.64
N LYS A 316 9.83 -6.14 -10.89
CA LYS A 316 10.86 -5.98 -11.93
C LYS A 316 10.63 -4.69 -12.71
N ALA A 317 11.69 -3.94 -12.95
CA ALA A 317 11.69 -2.80 -13.87
C ALA A 317 12.80 -3.04 -14.92
N THR A 318 12.48 -3.77 -15.98
CA THR A 318 13.46 -4.24 -16.99
C THR A 318 14.15 -3.10 -17.76
N PHE A 319 13.54 -1.93 -17.76
CA PHE A 319 14.07 -0.73 -18.41
C PHE A 319 15.14 0.00 -17.58
N ILE A 320 15.35 -0.40 -16.32
CA ILE A 320 16.43 0.10 -15.47
C ILE A 320 17.48 -1.01 -15.34
N PRO A 321 18.70 -0.80 -15.85
CA PRO A 321 19.72 -1.85 -15.88
C PRO A 321 20.27 -2.21 -14.49
N GLU A 322 20.38 -1.21 -13.60
CA GLU A 322 20.85 -1.39 -12.23
C GLU A 322 19.81 -0.83 -11.26
N LEU A 323 19.14 -1.74 -10.56
CA LEU A 323 18.21 -1.38 -9.50
C LEU A 323 18.96 -1.23 -8.18
N PRO A 324 18.58 -0.27 -7.33
CA PRO A 324 19.16 -0.20 -5.99
C PRO A 324 18.82 -1.49 -5.22
N SER A 325 19.78 -1.95 -4.42
CA SER A 325 19.62 -3.18 -3.62
C SER A 325 18.57 -3.02 -2.52
N ARG A 326 18.41 -1.79 -2.01
CA ARG A 326 17.36 -1.40 -1.06
C ARG A 326 16.28 -0.63 -1.80
N ARG A 327 15.02 -0.94 -1.48
CA ARG A 327 13.86 -0.28 -2.07
C ARG A 327 13.28 0.71 -1.07
N SER A 328 12.98 1.90 -1.55
CA SER A 328 12.41 3.00 -0.76
C SER A 328 11.11 3.48 -1.40
N ARG A 329 10.14 3.85 -0.57
CA ARG A 329 8.88 4.46 -1.02
C ARG A 329 9.10 5.86 -1.57
N ASP A 330 10.05 6.60 -1.02
CA ASP A 330 10.44 7.93 -1.50
C ASP A 330 11.18 7.83 -2.84
N PHE A 331 12.00 6.79 -3.04
CA PHE A 331 12.57 6.50 -4.35
C PHE A 331 11.47 6.25 -5.39
N ALA A 332 10.47 5.43 -5.06
CA ALA A 332 9.34 5.18 -5.95
C ALA A 332 8.57 6.46 -6.29
N SER A 333 8.31 7.31 -5.30
CA SER A 333 7.57 8.56 -5.50
C SER A 333 8.37 9.57 -6.32
N GLY A 334 9.68 9.69 -6.13
CA GLY A 334 10.55 10.53 -6.96
C GLY A 334 10.63 10.05 -8.41
N PHE A 335 10.70 8.73 -8.61
CA PHE A 335 10.69 8.13 -9.94
C PHE A 335 9.38 8.44 -10.69
N ASP A 336 8.23 8.18 -10.06
CA ASP A 336 6.93 8.42 -10.67
C ASP A 336 6.61 9.92 -10.79
N ALA A 337 7.09 10.78 -9.88
CA ALA A 337 6.94 12.24 -9.98
C ALA A 337 7.50 12.78 -11.29
N TYR A 338 8.66 12.27 -11.72
CA TYR A 338 9.27 12.65 -12.99
C TYR A 338 8.43 12.18 -14.19
N ASP A 339 7.94 10.94 -14.17
CA ASP A 339 7.05 10.42 -15.23
C ASP A 339 5.78 11.29 -15.34
N ILE A 340 5.13 11.55 -14.20
CA ILE A 340 3.92 12.37 -14.14
C ILE A 340 4.18 13.78 -14.70
N ALA A 341 5.27 14.43 -14.31
CA ALA A 341 5.61 15.78 -14.78
C ALA A 341 5.75 15.86 -16.30
N LEU A 342 6.34 14.83 -16.93
CA LEU A 342 6.45 14.75 -18.38
C LEU A 342 5.10 14.43 -19.04
N LEU A 343 4.36 13.46 -18.51
CA LEU A 343 3.08 13.01 -19.06
C LEU A 343 2.02 14.11 -19.09
N ILE A 344 1.93 14.93 -18.05
CA ILE A 344 0.97 16.04 -17.97
C ILE A 344 1.39 17.26 -18.81
N SER A 345 2.65 17.28 -19.26
CA SER A 345 3.21 18.32 -20.13
C SER A 345 3.18 17.91 -21.60
N ASN A 346 3.16 16.62 -21.88
CA ASN A 346 3.09 16.06 -23.23
C ASN A 346 1.66 16.11 -23.79
N PRO A 347 1.41 16.73 -24.97
CA PRO A 347 0.07 16.89 -25.53
C PRO A 347 -0.70 15.58 -25.72
N SER A 348 -0.01 14.50 -26.11
CA SER A 348 -0.64 13.19 -26.39
C SER A 348 -1.21 12.51 -25.14
N SER A 349 -0.78 12.93 -23.94
CA SER A 349 -1.17 12.33 -22.66
C SER A 349 -1.70 13.34 -21.65
N SER A 350 -1.81 14.61 -22.02
CA SER A 350 -2.15 15.70 -21.11
C SER A 350 -3.57 15.62 -20.54
N ASN A 351 -4.43 14.77 -21.11
CA ASN A 351 -5.80 14.56 -20.64
C ASN A 351 -6.03 13.18 -20.04
N TYR A 352 -5.22 12.19 -20.42
CA TYR A 352 -5.37 10.82 -19.96
C TYR A 352 -4.06 10.03 -20.08
N PHE A 353 -3.73 9.28 -19.05
CA PHE A 353 -2.77 8.19 -19.10
C PHE A 353 -3.09 7.14 -18.03
N LYS A 354 -2.69 5.90 -18.29
CA LYS A 354 -2.77 4.80 -17.33
C LYS A 354 -1.55 3.89 -17.48
N TYR A 355 -0.91 3.55 -16.38
CA TYR A 355 0.20 2.58 -16.34
C TYR A 355 0.44 2.08 -14.91
N ILE A 356 1.19 0.98 -14.77
CA ILE A 356 1.69 0.51 -13.47
C ILE A 356 3.04 1.18 -13.19
N GLY A 357 3.02 2.23 -12.36
CA GLY A 357 4.21 2.92 -11.88
C GLY A 357 4.83 2.25 -10.64
N MET A 358 5.92 2.81 -10.15
CA MET A 358 6.59 2.32 -8.94
C MET A 358 5.71 2.45 -7.70
N THR A 359 4.86 3.46 -7.66
CA THR A 359 3.95 3.78 -6.55
C THR A 359 2.59 3.11 -6.64
N GLY A 360 2.23 2.50 -7.78
CA GLY A 360 0.92 1.86 -7.95
C GLY A 360 0.40 1.84 -9.37
N GLU A 361 -0.84 1.39 -9.53
CA GLU A 361 -1.62 1.67 -10.73
C GLU A 361 -1.97 3.16 -10.73
N LEU A 362 -1.44 3.89 -11.71
CA LEU A 362 -1.66 5.32 -11.88
C LEU A 362 -2.67 5.54 -13.00
N VAL A 363 -3.73 6.29 -12.70
CA VAL A 363 -4.76 6.68 -13.67
C VAL A 363 -4.95 8.19 -13.58
N TYR A 364 -4.54 8.89 -14.63
CA TYR A 364 -4.78 10.32 -14.76
C TYR A 364 -5.93 10.57 -15.74
N LYS A 365 -6.86 11.43 -15.36
CA LYS A 365 -7.97 11.86 -16.21
C LYS A 365 -8.34 13.31 -15.91
N ASN A 366 -8.22 14.17 -16.91
CA ASN A 366 -8.68 15.57 -16.88
C ASN A 366 -8.27 16.33 -15.60
N GLY A 367 -6.97 16.35 -15.28
CA GLY A 367 -6.46 17.07 -14.12
C GLY A 367 -6.39 16.26 -12.82
N LYS A 368 -7.05 15.09 -12.73
CA LYS A 368 -7.06 14.27 -11.52
C LYS A 368 -6.23 13.01 -11.71
N LEU A 369 -5.30 12.77 -10.79
CA LEU A 369 -4.52 11.54 -10.70
C LEU A 369 -5.10 10.67 -9.57
N ALA A 370 -5.43 9.43 -9.90
CA ALA A 370 -5.77 8.40 -8.94
C ALA A 370 -4.62 7.38 -8.91
N ARG A 371 -4.28 6.92 -7.71
CA ARG A 371 -3.27 5.88 -7.46
C ARG A 371 -3.92 4.74 -6.69
N LYS A 372 -3.56 3.51 -7.02
CA LYS A 372 -3.87 2.32 -6.21
C LYS A 372 -2.60 1.56 -5.89
N SER A 373 -2.39 1.27 -4.61
CA SER A 373 -1.32 0.36 -4.15
C SER A 373 -1.61 -1.09 -4.55
N LEU A 374 -0.57 -1.90 -4.48
CA LEU A 374 -0.64 -3.31 -4.83
C LEU A 374 -0.95 -4.18 -3.61
N LYS A 375 -2.02 -4.96 -3.71
CA LYS A 375 -2.28 -6.08 -2.79
C LYS A 375 -1.52 -7.31 -3.25
N ALA A 376 -0.83 -7.96 -2.33
CA ALA A 376 -0.14 -9.21 -2.57
C ALA A 376 -0.30 -10.19 -1.41
N GLU A 377 -0.22 -11.48 -1.73
CA GLU A 377 -0.09 -12.54 -0.74
C GLU A 377 1.33 -13.11 -0.79
N VAL A 378 1.93 -13.39 0.35
CA VAL A 378 3.23 -14.06 0.40
C VAL A 378 3.01 -15.57 0.25
N GLN A 379 3.50 -16.15 -0.84
CA GLN A 379 3.47 -17.59 -1.07
C GLN A 379 4.86 -18.12 -1.45
N LYS A 380 5.35 -19.11 -0.71
CA LYS A 380 6.72 -19.64 -0.80
C LYS A 380 7.77 -18.54 -0.65
N GLY A 381 7.50 -17.57 0.21
CA GLY A 381 8.29 -16.36 0.43
C GLY A 381 8.31 -15.36 -0.74
N LEU A 382 7.48 -15.54 -1.77
CA LEU A 382 7.39 -14.62 -2.91
C LEU A 382 6.05 -13.88 -2.91
N PHE A 383 6.07 -12.61 -3.31
CA PHE A 383 4.83 -11.83 -3.47
C PHE A 383 4.03 -12.31 -4.68
N LYS A 384 2.79 -12.71 -4.42
CA LYS A 384 1.81 -13.13 -5.41
C LYS A 384 0.76 -12.05 -5.55
N LEU A 385 0.56 -11.60 -6.78
CA LEU A 385 -0.38 -10.54 -7.11
C LEU A 385 -1.81 -10.93 -6.71
N ILE A 386 -2.46 -10.10 -5.88
CA ILE A 386 -3.91 -10.16 -5.65
C ILE A 386 -4.62 -9.17 -6.57
N GLY A 387 -4.15 -7.91 -6.61
CA GLY A 387 -4.72 -6.86 -7.45
C GLY A 387 -4.44 -5.45 -6.91
N TYR A 388 -4.91 -4.45 -7.64
CA TYR A 388 -4.83 -3.03 -7.28
C TYR A 388 -6.15 -2.53 -6.67
#